data_AF-A0A9D6XBV5-F1
#
_entry.id   AF-A0A9D6XBV5-F1
#
_cell.length_a   1.000
_cell.length_b   1.000
_cell.length_c   1.000
_cell.angle_alpha   90.00
_cell.angle_beta   90.00
_cell.angle_gamma   90.00
#
_symmetry.space_group_name_H-M   'P 1'
#
loop_
_entity.id
_entity.type
_entity.pdbx_description
1 polymer ?
#
loop_
_entity_poly.entity_id
_entity_poly.type
_entity_poly.pdbx_seq_one_letter_code
_entity_poly.pdbx_strand_id
1 'polypeptide(L)'
;MDESTILKILGNGTSWSRVEPLLNIGFGNTLPVGRLVAIATPNSAPMKRLKDKALADNRLIDITCGRRTRAILIMDSNHVILSAIQAETLAQRYQALVEKRPDEAVHD
;
A
#
# COMPACT_ATOMS: atom_id res chain seq x y z
N MET A 1 20.84 -29.55 23.94
CA MET A 1 20.34 -29.17 22.60
C MET A 1 20.01 -27.71 22.69
N ASP A 2 20.64 -26.88 21.87
CA ASP A 2 20.43 -25.44 21.86
C ASP A 2 19.23 -25.05 20.99
N GLU A 3 18.74 -23.82 21.18
CA GLU A 3 17.56 -23.27 20.50
C GLU A 3 17.70 -23.30 18.97
N SER A 4 18.93 -23.17 18.43
CA SER A 4 19.18 -23.23 16.99
C SER A 4 19.02 -24.64 16.42
N THR A 5 19.30 -25.67 17.22
CA THR A 5 19.11 -27.08 16.86
C THR A 5 17.61 -27.44 16.84
N ILE A 6 16.83 -26.90 17.77
CA ILE A 6 15.37 -27.10 17.81
C ILE A 6 14.70 -26.47 16.56
N LEU A 7 15.12 -25.26 16.18
CA LEU A 7 14.60 -24.56 15.00
C LEU A 7 14.94 -25.26 13.68
N LYS A 8 16.11 -25.93 13.60
CA LYS A 8 16.50 -26.72 12.41
C LYS A 8 15.73 -28.03 12.27
N ILE A 9 15.38 -28.68 13.38
CA ILE A 9 14.66 -29.97 13.39
C ILE A 9 13.17 -29.79 13.05
N LEU A 10 12.56 -28.66 13.44
CA LEU A 10 11.13 -28.40 13.20
C LEU A 10 10.77 -28.07 11.75
N GLY A 11 11.75 -27.94 10.85
CA GLY A 11 11.53 -27.62 9.45
C GLY A 11 11.06 -26.18 9.25
N ASN A 12 11.76 -25.44 8.40
CA ASN A 12 11.32 -24.14 7.85
C ASN A 12 10.12 -24.33 6.90
N GLY A 13 9.03 -24.91 7.39
CA GLY A 13 7.93 -25.41 6.60
C GLY A 13 6.59 -25.15 7.26
N THR A 14 6.26 -23.88 7.49
CA THR A 14 5.00 -23.25 7.06
C THR A 14 4.97 -21.85 7.64
N SER A 15 4.83 -20.88 6.74
CA SER A 15 4.57 -19.48 7.02
C SER A 15 3.58 -19.34 8.19
N TRP A 16 4.02 -18.79 9.32
CA TRP A 16 3.11 -17.99 10.15
C TRP A 16 2.39 -17.08 9.17
N SER A 17 1.06 -17.14 9.09
CA SER A 17 0.26 -16.35 8.15
C SER A 17 0.66 -14.89 8.29
N ARG A 18 1.60 -14.42 7.45
CA ARG A 18 2.08 -13.04 7.50
C ARG A 18 0.90 -12.20 7.09
N VAL A 19 0.33 -11.52 8.07
CA VAL A 19 -0.69 -10.51 7.80
C VAL A 19 -0.04 -9.49 6.88
N GLU A 20 -0.63 -9.29 5.71
CA GLU A 20 -0.13 -8.32 4.75
C GLU A 20 -0.10 -6.94 5.42
N PRO A 21 1.03 -6.20 5.37
CA PRO A 21 1.10 -4.90 6.00
C PRO A 21 0.10 -3.94 5.36
N LEU A 22 -0.51 -3.13 6.21
CA LEU A 22 -1.52 -2.16 5.83
C LEU A 22 -0.92 -0.75 5.85
N LEU A 23 -1.07 -0.03 4.74
CA LEU A 23 -0.69 1.37 4.63
C LEU A 23 -1.81 2.25 5.19
N ASN A 24 -1.53 3.04 6.23
CA ASN A 24 -2.46 4.07 6.69
C ASN A 24 -2.53 5.22 5.69
N ILE A 25 -3.72 5.45 5.13
CA ILE A 25 -3.99 6.46 4.11
C ILE A 25 -4.84 7.64 4.61
N GLY A 26 -5.05 7.72 5.93
CA GLY A 26 -5.71 8.84 6.63
C GLY A 26 -7.07 8.49 7.23
N PHE A 27 -7.42 9.13 8.35
CA PHE A 27 -8.74 9.06 9.00
C PHE A 27 -9.23 7.64 9.31
N GLY A 28 -8.32 6.76 9.75
CA GLY A 28 -8.65 5.36 10.06
C GLY A 28 -8.73 4.45 8.84
N ASN A 29 -8.56 4.98 7.62
CA ASN A 29 -8.55 4.18 6.39
C ASN A 29 -7.17 3.57 6.14
N THR A 30 -7.16 2.33 5.66
CA THR A 30 -5.95 1.58 5.34
C THR A 30 -6.08 0.82 4.02
N LEU A 31 -4.95 0.46 3.40
CA LEU A 31 -4.90 -0.37 2.19
C LEU A 31 -3.83 -1.46 2.28
N PRO A 32 -4.03 -2.61 1.62
CA PRO A 32 -3.00 -3.63 1.47
C PRO A 32 -1.83 -3.09 0.64
N VAL A 33 -0.62 -3.10 1.23
CA VAL A 33 0.60 -2.56 0.62
C VAL A 33 0.96 -3.29 -0.69
N GLY A 34 0.75 -4.61 -0.76
CA GLY A 34 1.11 -5.43 -1.91
C GLY A 34 0.22 -5.23 -3.14
N ARG A 35 -0.88 -4.50 -3.00
CA ARG A 35 -1.82 -4.21 -4.09
C ARG A 35 -1.76 -2.77 -4.59
N LEU A 36 -0.90 -1.94 -3.99
CA LEU A 36 -0.70 -0.55 -4.39
C LEU A 36 0.27 -0.48 -5.57
N VAL A 37 -0.19 0.06 -6.70
CA VAL A 37 0.61 0.21 -7.92
C VAL A 37 1.31 1.57 -7.95
N ALA A 38 0.64 2.64 -7.53
CA ALA A 38 1.21 3.98 -7.57
C ALA A 38 0.63 4.93 -6.52
N ILE A 39 1.45 5.89 -6.12
CA ILE A 39 1.08 7.07 -5.33
C ILE A 39 1.37 8.31 -6.19
N ALA A 40 0.36 9.12 -6.46
CA ALA A 40 0.46 10.27 -7.35
C ALA A 40 -0.13 11.55 -6.73
N THR A 41 0.32 12.70 -7.22
CA THR A 41 -0.25 14.00 -6.86
C THR A 41 -1.44 14.34 -7.78
N PRO A 42 -2.50 15.01 -7.29
CA PRO A 42 -3.72 15.24 -8.08
C PRO A 42 -3.65 16.43 -9.05
N ASN A 43 -2.50 17.14 -9.14
CA ASN A 43 -2.44 18.49 -9.70
C ASN A 43 -2.32 18.54 -11.24
N SER A 44 -2.07 17.42 -11.91
CA SER A 44 -1.83 17.40 -13.36
C SER A 44 -3.11 17.09 -14.16
N ALA A 45 -3.18 17.57 -15.41
CA ALA A 45 -4.30 17.28 -16.31
C ALA A 45 -4.53 15.75 -16.53
N PRO A 46 -3.49 14.91 -16.69
CA PRO A 46 -3.65 13.45 -16.71
C PRO A 46 -4.31 12.88 -15.45
N MET A 47 -3.95 13.39 -14.27
CA MET A 47 -4.51 12.92 -13.00
C MET A 47 -5.97 13.31 -12.82
N LYS A 48 -6.36 14.50 -13.28
CA LYS A 48 -7.78 14.88 -13.36
C LYS A 48 -8.56 13.92 -14.26
N ARG A 49 -8.04 13.63 -15.47
CA ARG A 49 -8.68 12.66 -16.39
C ARG A 49 -8.78 11.26 -15.79
N LEU A 50 -7.73 10.80 -15.08
CA LEU A 50 -7.74 9.50 -14.42
C LEU A 50 -8.86 9.41 -13.37
N LYS A 51 -9.01 10.44 -12.54
CA LYS A 51 -10.08 10.53 -11.55
C LYS A 51 -11.47 10.51 -12.21
N ASP A 52 -11.66 11.36 -13.23
CA ASP A 52 -12.95 11.47 -13.92
C ASP A 52 -13.32 10.15 -14.62
N LYS A 53 -12.34 9.46 -15.21
CA LYS A 53 -12.53 8.11 -15.77
C LYS A 53 -12.87 7.07 -14.71
N ALA A 54 -12.16 7.05 -13.59
CA ALA A 54 -12.44 6.11 -12.51
C ALA A 54 -13.84 6.33 -11.91
N LEU A 55 -14.30 7.59 -11.84
CA LEU A 55 -15.65 7.92 -11.41
C LEU A 55 -16.69 7.36 -12.40
N ALA A 56 -16.50 7.61 -13.70
CA ALA A 56 -17.39 7.09 -14.75
C ALA A 56 -17.43 5.56 -14.79
N ASP A 57 -16.31 4.90 -14.51
CA ASP A 57 -16.19 3.45 -14.48
C ASP A 57 -16.64 2.82 -13.13
N ASN A 58 -17.20 3.60 -12.18
CA ASN A 58 -17.55 3.16 -10.81
C ASN A 58 -16.38 2.52 -10.02
N ARG A 59 -15.15 2.96 -10.28
CA ARG A 59 -13.92 2.49 -9.60
C ARG A 59 -13.25 3.55 -8.72
N LEU A 60 -13.86 4.73 -8.57
CA LEU A 60 -13.34 5.79 -7.70
C LEU A 60 -13.84 5.59 -6.26
N ILE A 61 -12.93 5.59 -5.31
CA ILE A 61 -13.23 5.56 -3.88
C ILE A 61 -12.71 6.86 -3.26
N ASP A 62 -13.62 7.68 -2.73
CA ASP A 62 -13.26 8.92 -2.05
C ASP A 62 -13.18 8.70 -0.54
N ILE A 63 -11.96 8.80 0.02
CA ILE A 63 -11.72 8.72 1.46
C ILE A 63 -11.18 10.03 2.04
N THR A 64 -11.40 11.14 1.34
CA THR A 64 -10.89 12.46 1.78
C THR A 64 -11.61 12.99 3.02
N CYS A 65 -12.78 12.42 3.36
CA CYS A 65 -13.65 12.87 4.46
C CYS A 65 -13.97 14.37 4.37
N GLY A 66 -14.32 14.85 3.17
CA GLY A 66 -14.69 16.25 2.92
C GLY A 66 -13.50 17.22 2.83
N ARG A 67 -12.26 16.72 2.86
CA ARG A 67 -11.05 17.54 2.73
C ARG A 67 -10.57 17.58 1.29
N ARG A 68 -9.68 18.54 0.99
CA ARG A 68 -9.02 18.62 -0.32
C ARG A 68 -8.26 17.31 -0.62
N THR A 69 -8.45 16.75 -1.82
CA THR A 69 -7.60 15.67 -2.34
C THR A 69 -6.15 16.13 -2.42
N ARG A 70 -5.25 15.40 -1.76
CA ARG A 70 -3.81 15.66 -1.75
C ARG A 70 -2.99 14.51 -2.34
N ALA A 71 -3.59 13.33 -2.51
CA ALA A 71 -3.00 12.19 -3.20
C ALA A 71 -4.06 11.39 -3.96
N ILE A 72 -3.59 10.72 -5.00
CA ILE A 72 -4.31 9.70 -5.76
C ILE A 72 -3.52 8.40 -5.63
N LEU A 73 -4.19 7.34 -5.19
CA LEU A 73 -3.63 6.01 -5.06
C LEU A 73 -4.24 5.10 -6.14
N ILE A 74 -3.41 4.31 -6.79
CA ILE A 74 -3.83 3.41 -7.87
C ILE A 74 -3.61 1.98 -7.39
N MET A 75 -4.67 1.19 -7.37
CA MET A 75 -4.63 -0.22 -6.98
C MET A 75 -4.47 -1.13 -8.21
N ASP A 76 -3.97 -2.35 -8.00
CA ASP A 76 -3.86 -3.41 -9.02
C ASP A 76 -5.19 -3.75 -9.72
N SER A 77 -6.30 -3.53 -9.03
CA SER A 77 -7.68 -3.70 -9.51
C SER A 77 -8.18 -2.51 -10.35
N ASN A 78 -7.31 -1.55 -10.68
CA ASN A 78 -7.64 -0.28 -11.33
C ASN A 78 -8.62 0.61 -10.53
N HIS A 79 -8.84 0.32 -9.25
CA HIS A 79 -9.49 1.26 -8.34
C HIS A 79 -8.58 2.46 -8.10
N VAL A 80 -9.19 3.64 -8.09
CA VAL A 80 -8.52 4.91 -7.83
C VAL A 80 -9.04 5.44 -6.51
N ILE A 81 -8.14 5.68 -5.57
CA ILE A 81 -8.50 6.09 -4.21
C ILE A 81 -7.99 7.51 -3.98
N LEU A 82 -8.90 8.40 -3.59
CA LEU A 82 -8.57 9.79 -3.28
C LEU A 82 -8.29 9.93 -1.79
N SER A 83 -7.10 10.41 -1.45
CA SER A 83 -6.72 10.67 -0.06
C SER A 83 -6.47 12.16 0.19
N ALA A 84 -6.79 12.60 1.40
CA ALA A 84 -6.45 13.92 1.91
C ALA A 84 -5.09 13.95 2.63
N ILE A 85 -4.35 12.85 2.64
CA ILE A 85 -2.94 12.81 3.06
C ILE A 85 -2.05 13.16 1.86
N GLN A 86 -0.92 13.83 2.11
CA GLN A 86 0.04 14.17 1.05
C GLN A 86 0.67 12.93 0.43
N ALA A 87 0.86 12.96 -0.90
CA ALA A 87 1.52 11.88 -1.63
C ALA A 87 2.90 11.55 -1.04
N GLU A 88 3.70 12.56 -0.72
CA GLU A 88 5.02 12.43 -0.08
C GLU A 88 4.93 11.64 1.24
N THR A 89 3.99 12.02 2.12
CA THR A 89 3.79 11.34 3.40
C THR A 89 3.36 9.88 3.22
N LEU A 90 2.53 9.60 2.22
CA LEU A 90 2.11 8.23 1.91
C LEU A 90 3.28 7.40 1.35
N ALA A 91 4.14 8.01 0.52
CA ALA A 91 5.34 7.36 -0.01
C ALA A 91 6.34 7.01 1.12
N GLN A 92 6.58 7.94 2.04
CA GLN A 92 7.44 7.68 3.22
C GLN A 92 6.89 6.54 4.10
N ARG A 93 5.56 6.54 4.35
CA ARG A 93 4.90 5.45 5.09
C ARG A 93 5.00 4.12 4.36
N TYR A 94 4.88 4.12 3.04
CA TYR A 94 5.01 2.93 2.21
C TYR A 94 6.43 2.37 2.27
N GLN A 95 7.45 3.22 2.07
CA GLN A 95 8.87 2.83 2.17
C GLN A 95 9.19 2.20 3.52
N ALA A 96 8.75 2.81 4.62
CA ALA A 96 8.95 2.27 5.96
C ALA A 96 8.27 0.90 6.22
N LEU A 97 7.25 0.55 5.44
CA LEU A 97 6.58 -0.76 5.50
C LEU A 97 7.27 -1.81 4.61
N VAL A 98 7.85 -1.39 3.48
CA VAL A 98 8.59 -2.27 2.56
C VAL A 98 9.98 -2.58 3.09
N GLU A 99 10.71 -1.60 3.62
CA GLU A 99 12.03 -1.81 4.23
C GLU A 99 11.99 -2.75 5.45
N LYS A 100 10.84 -2.81 6.14
CA LYS A 100 10.60 -3.76 7.24
C LYS A 100 10.28 -5.18 6.79
N ARG A 101 10.31 -5.48 5.48
CA ARG A 101 10.25 -6.84 4.95
C ARG A 101 11.67 -7.32 4.61
N PRO A 102 12.41 -7.94 5.55
CA PRO A 102 13.74 -8.49 5.28
C PRO A 102 13.74 -9.78 4.42
N ASP A 103 12.70 -10.02 3.61
CA ASP A 103 12.47 -11.31 2.96
C ASP A 103 12.94 -11.40 1.48
N GLU A 104 13.64 -10.39 0.96
CA GLU A 104 14.28 -10.43 -0.38
C GLU A 104 15.81 -10.33 -0.33
N ALA A 105 16.43 -10.73 0.79
CA ALA A 105 17.88 -10.81 0.92
C ALA A 105 18.39 -12.27 0.85
N VAL A 106 18.06 -13.02 -0.21
CA VAL A 106 18.67 -14.32 -0.60
C VAL A 106 18.33 -14.53 -2.10
N HIS A 107 19.22 -14.75 -3.09
CA HIS A 107 20.44 -15.56 -3.16
C HIS A 107 21.33 -15.08 -4.33
N ASP A 108 22.61 -14.80 -4.08
CA ASP A 108 23.73 -15.14 -4.97
C ASP A 108 24.80 -15.80 -4.10
#